data_AF-A0A851D0A1-F1
#
_entry.id   AF-A0A851D0A1-F1
#
_cell.length_a   1.000
_cell.length_b   1.000
_cell.length_c   1.000
_cell.angle_alpha   90.00
_cell.angle_beta   90.00
_cell.angle_gamma   90.00
#
_symmetry.space_group_name_H-M   'P 1'
#
loop_
_entity.id
_entity.type
_entity.pdbx_description
1 polymer ?
#
loop_
_entity_poly.entity_id
_entity_poly.type
_entity_poly.pdbx_seq_one_letter_code
_entity_poly.pdbx_strand_id
1 'polypeptide(L)' 'QAALEITGTFKQCKSNLVREGFDPALVRDPLFVRHDPKKSYVPLDASTYAAILDGKFNL' A
#
# COMPACT_ATOMS: atom_id res chain seq x y z
N GLN A 1 -11.74 13.26 -4.13
CA GLN A 1 -10.73 13.53 -5.17
C GLN A 1 -9.37 13.66 -4.48
N ALA A 2 -8.59 12.57 -4.44
CA ALA A 2 -7.25 12.57 -3.87
C ALA A 2 -6.28 13.04 -4.96
N ALA A 3 -5.95 14.32 -4.95
CA ALA A 3 -4.90 14.85 -5.81
C ALA A 3 -3.56 14.34 -5.28
N LEU A 4 -2.91 13.46 -6.05
CA LEU A 4 -1.49 13.16 -5.84
C LEU A 4 -0.74 14.50 -5.78
N GLU A 5 -0.02 14.79 -4.71
CA GLU A 5 0.82 15.97 -4.65
C GLU A 5 2.00 15.77 -5.59
N ILE A 6 1.97 16.50 -6.69
CA ILE A 6 2.88 16.36 -7.80
C ILE A 6 3.93 17.48 -7.72
N THR A 7 5.22 17.16 -7.62
CA THR A 7 6.28 18.17 -7.88
C THR A 7 6.23 18.59 -9.35
N GLY A 8 6.65 19.80 -9.70
CA GLY A 8 6.46 20.47 -11.01
C GLY A 8 6.89 19.73 -12.29
N THR A 9 7.20 18.43 -12.25
CA THR A 9 7.42 17.52 -13.38
C THR A 9 6.61 16.20 -13.35
N PHE A 10 5.44 16.13 -12.71
CA PHE A 10 4.64 14.87 -12.70
C PHE A 10 5.29 13.68 -11.96
N LYS A 11 6.33 13.95 -11.16
CA LYS A 11 7.00 12.93 -10.35
C LYS A 11 6.48 12.94 -8.93
N GLN A 12 6.05 11.77 -8.48
CA GLN A 12 5.73 11.53 -7.07
C GLN A 12 6.98 11.81 -6.22
N CYS A 13 6.81 12.53 -5.11
CA CYS A 13 7.86 12.76 -4.12
C CYS A 13 8.32 11.43 -3.54
N LYS A 14 9.38 10.83 -4.11
CA LYS A 14 9.97 9.56 -3.65
C LYS A 14 10.22 9.55 -2.14
N SER A 15 10.59 10.69 -1.54
CA SER A 15 10.80 10.80 -0.09
C SER A 15 9.53 10.64 0.74
N ASN A 16 8.37 11.12 0.27
CA ASN A 16 7.10 10.92 0.98
C ASN A 16 6.64 9.47 0.88
N LEU A 17 6.71 8.88 -0.31
CA LEU A 17 6.35 7.46 -0.52
C LEU A 17 7.23 6.49 0.29
N VAL A 18 8.52 6.79 0.44
CA VAL A 18 9.41 5.98 1.28
C VAL A 18 9.05 6.09 2.77
N ARG A 19 8.54 7.25 3.20
CA ARG A 19 8.10 7.46 4.60
C ARG A 19 6.73 6.86 4.88
N GLU A 20 5.81 6.94 3.92
CA GLU A 20 4.49 6.32 3.99
C GLU A 20 4.58 4.79 3.90
N GLY A 21 5.53 4.28 3.13
CA GLY A 21 5.69 2.85 2.92
C GLY A 21 4.44 2.24 2.29
N PHE A 22 4.04 1.07 2.79
CA PHE A 22 2.80 0.39 2.44
C PHE A 22 1.87 0.30 3.66
N ASP A 23 2.03 1.19 4.63
CA ASP A 23 1.18 1.22 5.81
C ASP A 23 -0.24 1.71 5.41
N PRO A 24 -1.28 0.87 5.53
CA PRO A 24 -2.64 1.26 5.17
C PRO A 24 -3.20 2.40 6.05
N ALA A 25 -2.57 2.71 7.19
CA ALA A 25 -2.94 3.86 8.01
C ALA A 25 -2.34 5.19 7.52
N LEU A 26 -1.19 5.15 6.82
CA LEU A 26 -0.53 6.33 6.28
C LEU A 26 -0.94 6.61 4.83
N VAL A 27 -1.13 5.55 4.04
CA VAL A 27 -1.48 5.68 2.62
C VAL A 27 -2.97 5.99 2.49
N ARG A 28 -3.28 7.17 1.93
CA ARG A 28 -4.67 7.62 1.70
C ARG A 28 -5.41 6.84 0.62
N ASP A 29 -4.67 6.23 -0.30
CA ASP A 29 -5.24 5.48 -1.42
C ASP A 29 -5.47 4.01 -1.02
N PRO A 30 -6.57 3.37 -1.46
CA PRO A 30 -6.81 1.97 -1.14
C PRO A 30 -5.71 1.08 -1.70
N LEU A 31 -4.98 0.42 -0.80
CA LEU A 31 -3.95 -0.56 -1.16
C LEU A 31 -4.56 -1.95 -1.31
N PHE A 32 -4.02 -2.71 -2.26
CA PHE A 32 -4.41 -4.11 -2.50
C PHE A 32 -3.19 -5.00 -2.55
N VAL A 33 -3.30 -6.19 -1.99
CA VAL A 33 -2.26 -7.23 -2.01
C VAL A 33 -2.74 -8.44 -2.80
N ARG A 34 -1.83 -9.07 -3.53
CA ARG A 34 -2.11 -10.32 -4.21
C ARG A 34 -2.24 -11.42 -3.17
N HIS A 35 -3.35 -12.17 -3.24
CA HIS A 35 -3.56 -13.35 -2.44
C HIS A 35 -3.56 -14.55 -3.37
N ASP A 36 -2.40 -15.18 -3.54
CA ASP A 36 -2.19 -16.31 -4.44
C ASP A 36 -3.22 -17.45 -4.29
N PRO A 37 -3.59 -17.90 -3.08
CA PRO A 37 -4.57 -18.98 -2.95
C PRO A 37 -5.99 -18.58 -3.41
N LYS A 38 -6.35 -17.29 -3.38
CA LYS A 38 -7.61 -16.81 -3.97
C LYS A 38 -7.45 -16.31 -5.41
N LYS A 39 -6.22 -16.31 -5.95
CA LYS A 39 -5.86 -15.71 -7.25
C LYS A 39 -6.49 -14.33 -7.47
N SER A 40 -6.59 -13.55 -6.39
CA SER A 40 -7.35 -12.31 -6.35
C SER A 40 -6.57 -11.24 -5.59
N TYR A 41 -6.84 -9.98 -5.91
CA TYR A 41 -6.35 -8.84 -5.14
C TYR A 41 -7.32 -8.57 -4.00
N VAL A 42 -6.83 -8.61 -2.76
CA VAL A 42 -7.60 -8.32 -1.55
C VAL A 42 -7.16 -6.97 -1.00
N PRO A 43 -8.07 -6.18 -0.41
CA PRO A 43 -7.70 -4.92 0.24
C PRO A 43 -6.67 -5.17 1.36
N LEU A 44 -5.72 -4.26 1.48
CA LEU A 44 -4.71 -4.27 2.53
C LEU A 44 -5.30 -3.65 3.79
N ASP A 45 -6.03 -4.46 4.55
CA ASP A 45 -6.51 -4.09 5.88
C ASP A 45 -5.40 -4.20 6.93
N ALA A 46 -5.58 -3.57 8.09
CA ALA A 46 -4.63 -3.63 9.21
C ALA A 46 -4.27 -5.06 9.63
N SER A 47 -5.23 -5.99 9.58
CA SER A 47 -5.01 -7.42 9.87
C SER A 47 -4.12 -8.10 8.84
N THR A 48 -4.33 -7.80 7.56
CA THR A 48 -3.52 -8.32 6.45
C THR A 48 -2.11 -7.73 6.49
N TYR A 49 -2.01 -6.43 6.78
CA TYR A 49 -0.74 -5.74 6.98
C TYR A 49 0.07 -6.38 8.13
N ALA A 50 -0.57 -6.65 9.27
CA ALA A 50 0.09 -7.34 10.39
C ALA A 50 0.54 -8.77 9.99
N ALA A 51 -0.26 -9.51 9.23
CA ALA A 51 0.12 -10.84 8.74
C ALA A 51 1.29 -10.82 7.74
N ILE A 52 1.39 -9.77 6.91
CA ILE A 52 2.52 -9.55 5.99
C ILE A 52 3.79 -9.22 6.78
N LEU A 53 3.70 -8.32 7.77
CA LEU A 53 4.82 -7.97 8.64
C LEU A 53 5.35 -9.17 9.44
N ASP A 54 4.44 -10.04 9.87
CA ASP A 54 4.75 -11.27 10.60
C ASP A 54 5.21 -12.42 9.67
N GLY A 55 5.22 -12.20 8.34
CA GLY A 55 5.66 -13.18 7.35
C GLY A 55 4.71 -14.38 7.17
N LYS A 56 3.50 -14.32 7.75
CA LYS A 56 2.49 -15.38 7.66
C LYS A 56 1.54 -15.21 6.46
N PHE A 57 1.67 -14.12 5.70
CA PHE A 57 0.86 -13.87 4.52
C PHE A 57 1.56 -14.40 3.26
N ASN A 58 0.88 -15.29 2.52
CA ASN A 58 1.38 -15.85 1.26
C ASN A 58 0.92 -14.96 0.09
N LEU A 59 1.87 -14.28 -0.57
CA LEU A 59 1.64 -13.36 -1.69
C LEU A 59 1.72 -14.00 -3.08
#